data_AF-A0ABD1CUY5-F1
#
_entry.id   AF-A0ABD1CUY5-F1
#
_cell.length_a   1.000
_cell.length_b   1.000
_cell.length_c   1.000
_cell.angle_alpha   90.00
_cell.angle_beta   90.00
_cell.angle_gamma   90.00
#
_symmetry.space_group_name_H-M   'P 1'
#
loop_
_entity.id
_entity.type
_entity.pdbx_description
1 polymer ?
#
loop_
_entity_poly.entity_id
_entity_poly.type
_entity_poly.pdbx_seq_one_letter_code
_entity_poly.pdbx_strand_id
1 'polypeptide(L)'
;MVHKIAQTNRKTSTKLQGLSLASIKKNPALIPLYVCIGLGAAAAVFYTARLAIRSPEVTWSRKNNPEPWEEYRNKQHKFYSPVRDYSKVESQAPKYTE
;
A
#
# COMPACT_ATOMS: atom_id res chain seq x y z
N MET A 1 13.54 -62.86 -4.97
CA MET A 1 13.37 -62.12 -6.24
C MET A 1 12.14 -61.20 -6.18
N VAL A 2 12.00 -60.33 -5.17
CA VAL A 2 10.86 -59.36 -5.14
C VAL A 2 11.23 -58.02 -4.46
N HIS A 3 12.45 -57.86 -3.92
CA HIS A 3 12.78 -56.71 -3.06
C HIS A 3 13.31 -55.46 -3.79
N LYS A 4 13.29 -55.43 -5.13
CA LYS A 4 13.42 -54.17 -5.85
C LYS A 4 12.06 -53.47 -5.85
N ILE A 5 11.76 -52.84 -4.71
CA ILE A 5 10.88 -51.67 -4.61
C ILE A 5 11.56 -50.56 -5.41
N ALA A 6 11.54 -50.73 -6.72
CA ALA A 6 11.95 -49.73 -7.67
C ALA A 6 10.84 -48.67 -7.70
N GLN A 7 11.26 -47.41 -7.64
CA GLN A 7 10.48 -46.24 -8.06
C GLN A 7 9.46 -45.66 -7.07
N THR A 8 9.92 -45.09 -5.94
CA THR A 8 9.17 -43.97 -5.32
C THR A 8 10.12 -42.86 -4.88
N ASN A 9 10.85 -42.27 -5.83
CA ASN A 9 11.46 -40.95 -5.69
C ASN A 9 10.73 -39.96 -6.62
N ARG A 10 9.45 -39.67 -6.34
CA ARG A 10 8.81 -38.49 -6.95
C ARG A 10 9.29 -37.25 -6.19
N LYS A 11 10.41 -36.68 -6.61
CA LYS A 11 10.68 -35.26 -6.37
C LYS A 11 9.76 -34.45 -7.28
N THR A 12 8.50 -34.26 -6.89
CA THR A 12 7.63 -33.28 -7.54
C THR A 12 8.09 -31.89 -7.13
N SER A 13 9.10 -31.36 -7.84
CA SER A 13 9.39 -29.92 -7.80
C SER A 13 8.32 -29.23 -8.63
N THR A 14 7.19 -28.94 -8.00
CA THR A 14 6.10 -28.17 -8.61
C THR A 14 6.53 -26.70 -8.63
N LYS A 15 7.44 -26.33 -9.55
CA LYS A 15 7.65 -24.92 -9.90
C LYS A 15 6.36 -24.45 -10.57
N LEU A 16 5.56 -23.66 -9.85
CA LEU A 16 4.39 -22.97 -10.40
C LEU A 16 4.81 -22.21 -11.67
N GLN A 17 4.29 -22.65 -12.82
CA GLN A 17 4.53 -21.99 -14.10
C GLN A 17 3.88 -20.61 -14.05
N GLY A 18 4.69 -19.56 -14.26
CA GLY A 18 4.23 -18.16 -14.23
C GLY A 18 4.84 -17.30 -13.11
N LEU A 19 5.30 -17.89 -11.99
CA LEU A 19 5.92 -17.12 -10.90
C LEU A 19 7.41 -16.86 -11.07
N SER A 20 8.05 -17.49 -12.06
CA SER A 20 9.45 -17.25 -12.41
C SER A 20 9.56 -16.20 -13.52
N LEU A 21 10.51 -15.27 -13.41
CA LEU A 21 10.83 -14.29 -14.45
C LEU A 21 11.06 -14.95 -15.83
N ALA A 22 11.60 -16.18 -15.85
CA ALA A 22 11.79 -16.96 -17.06
C ALA A 22 10.46 -17.46 -17.69
N SER A 23 9.43 -17.71 -16.89
CA SER A 23 8.09 -18.10 -17.36
C SER A 23 7.27 -16.92 -17.87
N ILE A 24 7.46 -15.71 -17.31
CA ILE A 24 6.78 -14.49 -17.74
C ILE A 24 7.26 -14.09 -19.15
N LYS A 25 8.56 -14.20 -19.42
CA LYS A 25 9.11 -13.91 -20.76
C LYS A 25 8.68 -14.91 -21.85
N LYS A 26 8.30 -16.13 -21.46
CA LYS A 26 7.79 -17.16 -22.37
C LYS A 26 6.33 -16.91 -22.79
N ASN A 27 5.54 -16.22 -21.97
CA ASN A 27 4.12 -15.97 -22.22
C ASN A 27 3.83 -14.46 -22.09
N PRO A 28 3.97 -13.68 -23.19
CA PRO A 28 3.82 -12.22 -23.13
C PRO A 28 2.40 -11.76 -22.72
N ALA A 29 1.39 -12.63 -22.87
CA ALA A 29 0.02 -12.37 -22.43
C ALA A 29 -0.12 -12.17 -20.91
N LEU A 30 0.83 -12.67 -20.10
CA LEU A 30 0.78 -12.50 -18.64
C LEU A 30 1.28 -11.13 -18.16
N ILE A 31 2.03 -10.41 -18.99
CA ILE A 31 2.61 -9.09 -18.66
C ILE A 31 1.53 -8.07 -18.27
N PRO A 32 0.46 -7.82 -19.06
CA PRO A 32 -0.56 -6.85 -18.69
C PRO A 32 -1.29 -7.22 -17.39
N LEU A 33 -1.49 -8.51 -17.11
CA LEU A 33 -2.11 -8.98 -15.87
C LEU A 33 -1.25 -8.65 -14.65
N TYR A 34 0.07 -8.91 -14.70
CA TYR A 34 0.98 -8.54 -13.62
C TYR A 34 1.11 -7.03 -13.45
N VAL A 35 1.03 -6.25 -14.52
CA VAL A 35 1.04 -4.78 -14.44
C VAL A 35 -0.19 -4.27 -13.68
N CYS A 36 -1.39 -4.75 -14.00
CA CYS A 36 -2.61 -4.34 -13.29
C CYS A 36 -2.55 -4.72 -11.80
N ILE A 37 -2.09 -5.93 -11.48
CA ILE A 37 -1.96 -6.39 -10.09
C ILE A 37 -0.89 -5.59 -9.34
N GLY A 38 0.26 -5.37 -9.98
CA GLY A 38 1.37 -4.60 -9.40
C GLY A 38 0.98 -3.14 -9.16
N LEU A 39 0.30 -2.51 -10.13
CA LEU A 39 -0.24 -1.16 -9.98
C LEU A 39 -1.29 -1.10 -8.87
N GLY A 40 -2.21 -2.05 -8.80
CA GLY A 40 -3.23 -2.12 -7.74
C GLY A 40 -2.60 -2.26 -6.35
N ALA A 41 -1.65 -3.18 -6.19
CA ALA A 41 -0.95 -3.38 -4.93
C ALA A 41 -0.13 -2.15 -4.52
N ALA A 42 0.61 -1.55 -5.47
CA ALA A 42 1.38 -0.34 -5.22
C ALA A 42 0.48 0.84 -4.83
N ALA A 43 -0.65 1.02 -5.51
CA ALA A 43 -1.61 2.08 -5.19
C ALA A 43 -2.24 1.89 -3.79
N ALA A 44 -2.56 0.65 -3.41
CA ALA A 44 -3.10 0.34 -2.09
C ALA A 44 -2.08 0.65 -0.97
N VAL A 45 -0.83 0.23 -1.15
CA VAL A 45 0.26 0.52 -0.19
C VAL A 45 0.53 2.03 -0.14
N PHE A 46 0.56 2.70 -1.28
CA PHE A 46 0.77 4.15 -1.35
C PHE A 46 -0.33 4.91 -0.60
N TYR A 47 -1.60 4.56 -0.84
CA TYR A 47 -2.72 5.28 -0.22
C TYR A 47 -2.79 5.04 1.29
N THR A 48 -2.54 3.81 1.74
CA THR A 48 -2.47 3.49 3.17
C THR A 48 -1.30 4.19 3.86
N ALA A 49 -0.10 4.21 3.26
CA ALA A 49 1.04 4.95 3.77
C ALA A 49 0.76 6.46 3.84
N ARG A 50 0.14 7.03 2.80
CA ARG A 50 -0.30 8.43 2.78
C ARG A 50 -1.25 8.74 3.92
N LEU A 51 -2.24 7.87 4.17
CA LEU A 51 -3.18 8.04 5.28
C LEU A 51 -2.45 7.95 6.62
N ALA A 52 -1.53 6.99 6.78
CA ALA A 52 -0.83 6.80 8.03
C ALA A 52 0.06 8.01 8.40
N ILE A 53 0.61 8.74 7.42
CA ILE A 53 1.51 9.87 7.67
C ILE A 53 0.75 11.22 7.70
N ARG A 54 -0.34 11.37 6.93
CA ARG A 54 -1.04 12.65 6.74
C ARG A 54 -2.41 12.75 7.42
N SER A 55 -2.74 11.81 8.31
CA SER A 55 -3.99 11.86 9.07
C SER A 55 -3.73 12.37 10.49
N PRO A 56 -4.52 13.32 11.01
CA PRO A 56 -4.41 13.78 12.39
C PRO A 56 -4.73 12.67 13.41
N GLU A 57 -5.50 11.65 12.98
CA GLU A 57 -5.85 10.48 13.79
C GLU A 57 -4.67 9.53 14.08
N VAL A 58 -3.59 9.62 13.29
CA VAL A 58 -2.43 8.71 13.41
C VAL A 58 -1.21 9.50 13.85
N THR A 59 -0.88 9.38 15.13
CA THR A 59 0.26 10.09 15.73
C THR A 59 1.44 9.15 15.97
N TRP A 60 2.50 9.32 15.18
CA TRP A 60 3.74 8.56 15.32
C TRP A 60 4.63 9.04 16.48
N SER A 61 4.55 10.33 16.83
CA SER A 61 5.33 10.92 17.92
C SER A 61 4.42 11.62 18.93
N ARG A 62 3.94 10.84 19.90
CA ARG A 62 3.05 11.32 20.98
C ARG A 62 3.75 12.25 21.98
N LYS A 63 5.09 12.26 22.02
CA LYS A 63 5.87 13.10 22.96
C LYS A 63 6.27 14.46 22.39
N ASN A 64 6.60 14.54 21.10
CA ASN A 64 7.09 15.79 20.50
C ASN A 64 5.98 16.64 19.88
N ASN A 65 4.82 16.05 19.59
CA ASN A 65 3.65 16.78 19.10
C ASN A 65 2.41 16.35 19.91
N PRO A 66 2.20 16.94 21.10
CA PRO A 66 1.06 16.59 21.95
C PRO A 66 -0.29 17.00 21.35
N GLU A 67 -0.30 17.93 20.39
CA GLU A 67 -1.51 18.48 19.76
C GLU A 67 -1.50 18.31 18.23
N PRO A 68 -1.56 17.07 17.72
CA PRO A 68 -1.48 16.78 16.27
C PRO A 68 -2.61 17.41 15.44
N TRP A 69 -3.74 17.73 16.06
CA TRP A 69 -4.86 18.42 15.42
C TRP A 69 -4.56 19.89 15.08
N GLU A 70 -3.68 20.57 15.84
CA GLU A 70 -3.29 21.95 15.55
C GLU A 70 -2.45 22.05 14.27
N GLU A 71 -1.60 21.05 13.99
CA GLU A 71 -0.79 21.02 12.76
C GLU A 71 -1.66 20.90 11.49
N TYR A 72 -2.82 20.25 11.60
CA TYR A 72 -3.76 20.03 10.51
C TYR A 72 -4.91 21.03 10.47
N ARG A 73 -4.89 22.05 11.31
CA ARG A 73 -6.00 22.99 11.50
C ARG A 73 -6.46 23.71 10.24
N ASN A 74 -5.51 24.22 9.46
CA ASN A 74 -5.77 24.90 8.19
C ASN A 74 -5.28 24.08 6.98
N LYS A 75 -4.94 22.80 7.18
CA LYS A 75 -4.44 21.93 6.11
C LYS A 75 -5.57 21.08 5.54
N GLN A 76 -5.51 20.85 4.22
CA GLN A 76 -6.44 19.96 3.55
C GLN A 76 -6.13 18.50 3.89
N HIS A 77 -7.00 17.87 4.69
CA HIS A 77 -6.88 16.43 4.97
C HIS A 77 -7.30 15.55 3.78
N LYS A 78 -8.28 16.00 2.98
CA LYS A 78 -8.76 15.26 1.79
C LYS A 78 -7.71 15.28 0.68
N PHE A 79 -7.50 14.14 0.02
CA PHE A 79 -6.53 14.05 -1.08
C PHE A 79 -6.93 14.93 -2.27
N TYR A 80 -8.23 15.03 -2.53
CA TYR A 80 -8.78 15.84 -3.61
C TYR A 80 -10.06 16.55 -3.16
N SER A 81 -10.19 17.82 -3.50
CA SER A 81 -11.43 18.57 -3.36
C SER A 81 -11.59 19.53 -4.54
N PRO A 82 -12.50 19.25 -5.48
CA PRO A 82 -12.66 20.08 -6.67
C PRO A 82 -13.40 21.40 -6.40
N VAL A 83 -14.24 21.42 -5.37
CA VAL A 83 -15.18 22.54 -5.13
C VAL A 83 -14.67 23.51 -4.06
N ARG A 84 -13.93 23.00 -3.06
CA ARG A 84 -13.55 23.80 -1.89
C ARG A 84 -12.06 24.03 -1.83
N ASP A 85 -11.68 25.30 -1.84
CA ASP A 85 -10.32 25.75 -1.63
C ASP A 85 -10.03 25.86 -0.13
N TYR A 86 -9.30 24.87 0.41
CA TYR A 86 -8.96 24.81 1.82
C TYR A 86 -7.90 25.83 2.22
N SER A 87 -7.23 26.51 1.28
CA SER A 87 -6.25 27.56 1.59
C SER A 87 -6.89 28.84 2.14
N LYS A 88 -8.19 29.04 1.90
CA LYS A 88 -8.95 30.23 2.29
C LYS A 88 -9.91 29.99 3.46
N VAL A 89 -9.95 28.76 3.98
CA VAL A 89 -10.90 28.35 5.02
C VAL A 89 -10.14 28.10 6.31
N GLU A 90 -10.38 28.94 7.31
CA GLU A 90 -9.87 28.72 8.66
C GLU A 90 -10.74 27.71 9.43
N SER A 91 -10.13 26.99 10.35
CA SER A 91 -10.86 26.15 11.29
C SER A 91 -11.73 26.99 12.22
N GLN A 92 -13.00 26.60 12.37
CA GLN A 92 -13.98 27.22 13.27
C GLN A 92 -13.67 27.00 14.75
N ALA A 93 -12.73 26.11 15.08
CA ALA A 93 -12.35 25.89 16.46
C ALA A 93 -11.77 27.18 17.09
N PRO A 94 -11.74 27.31 18.43
CA PRO A 94 -11.02 28.38 19.13
C PRO A 94 -9.51 28.15 19.12
N LYS A 95 -8.71 29.21 19.02
CA LYS A 95 -7.24 29.12 19.11
C LYS A 95 -6.87 28.99 20.59
N TYR A 96 -6.06 27.99 20.93
CA TYR A 96 -5.68 27.69 22.31
C TYR A 96 -4.43 28.43 22.77
N THR A 97 -3.70 29.03 21.83
CA THR A 97 -2.54 29.88 22.08
C THR A 97 -2.74 31.17 21.29
N GLU A 98 -2.68 32.30 21.97
CA GLU A 98 -2.66 33.65 21.35
C GLU A 98 -1.23 34.08 21.00
#